data_AF-A0AAV0J5J1-F1
#
_entry.id   AF-A0AAV0J5J1-F1
#
_cell.length_a   1.000
_cell.length_b   1.000
_cell.length_c   1.000
_cell.angle_alpha   90.00
_cell.angle_beta   90.00
_cell.angle_gamma   90.00
#
_symmetry.space_group_name_H-M   'P 1'
#
loop_
_entity.id
_entity.type
_entity.pdbx_description
1 polymer ?
#
loop_
_entity_poly.entity_id
_entity_poly.type
_entity_poly.pdbx_seq_one_letter_code
_entity_poly.pdbx_strand_id
1 'polypeptide(L)' 'MEEVMVAPPRAHEARIRIVCTSLCQSDINLWKRKDFPGIMPRILDHEAIGL' A
#
# COMPACT_ATOMS: atom_id res chain seq x y z
N MET A 1 -10.62 11.05 -2.35
CA MET A 1 -10.21 9.95 -3.25
C MET A 1 -9.22 10.55 -4.23
N GLU A 2 -8.07 9.92 -4.40
CA GLU A 2 -7.01 10.39 -5.30
C GLU A 2 -6.83 9.35 -6.40
N GLU A 3 -6.60 9.81 -7.63
CA GLU A 3 -6.26 8.95 -8.75
C GLU A 3 -4.74 8.88 -8.88
N VAL A 4 -4.20 7.66 -8.94
CA VAL A 4 -2.76 7.43 -8.99
C VAL A 4 -2.38 6.61 -10.20
N MET A 5 -1.23 6.93 -10.80
CA MET A 5 -0.68 6.17 -11.92
C MET A 5 0.16 5.01 -11.39
N VAL A 6 -0.21 3.78 -11.74
CA VAL A 6 0.58 2.58 -11.42
C VAL A 6 1.39 2.17 -12.66
N ALA A 7 2.71 2.11 -12.53
CA ALA A 7 3.63 1.73 -13.62
C ALA A 7 3.51 0.24 -13.99
N PRO A 8 3.77 -0.17 -15.25
CA PRO A 8 3.70 -1.58 -15.67
C PRO A 8 4.72 -2.44 -14.90
N PRO A 9 4.39 -3.72 -14.61
CA PRO A 9 5.33 -4.60 -13.91
C PRO A 9 6.56 -4.88 -14.78
N ARG A 10 7.74 -4.90 -14.16
CA ARG A 10 8.99 -5.32 -14.80
C ARG A 10 9.18 -6.84 -14.68
N ALA A 11 10.30 -7.35 -15.18
CA ALA A 11 10.67 -8.74 -14.99
C ALA A 11 10.70 -9.09 -13.48
N HIS A 12 10.06 -10.20 -13.11
CA HIS A 12 9.90 -10.68 -11.73
C HIS A 12 9.03 -9.80 -10.81
N GLU A 13 8.20 -8.91 -11.36
CA GLU A 13 7.16 -8.17 -10.63
C GLU A 13 5.76 -8.61 -11.07
N ALA A 14 4.78 -8.47 -10.17
CA ALA A 14 3.37 -8.70 -10.47
C ALA A 14 2.55 -7.44 -10.21
N ARG A 15 1.61 -7.14 -11.10
CA ARG A 15 0.57 -6.13 -10.87
C ARG A 15 -0.73 -6.84 -10.53
N ILE A 16 -1.25 -6.56 -9.35
CA ILE A 16 -2.46 -7.21 -8.82
C ILE A 16 -3.57 -6.16 -8.75
N ARG A 17 -4.77 -6.50 -9.22
CA ARG A 17 -5.96 -5.68 -8.97
C ARG A 17 -6.54 -6.07 -7.62
N ILE A 18 -6.35 -5.20 -6.63
CA ILE A 18 -6.89 -5.41 -5.28
C ILE A 18 -8.42 -5.31 -5.33
N VAL A 19 -9.09 -6.36 -4.86
CA VAL A 19 -10.56 -6.46 -4.79
C VAL A 19 -11.05 -6.12 -3.38
N CYS A 20 -10.28 -6.51 -2.36
CA CYS A 20 -10.57 -6.21 -0.96
C CYS A 20 -9.25 -6.07 -0.17
N THR A 21 -9.27 -5.23 0.86
CA THR A 21 -8.14 -4.93 1.74
C THR A 21 -8.66 -4.67 3.16
N SER A 22 -7.86 -4.94 4.19
CA SER A 22 -8.24 -4.70 5.60
C SER A 22 -7.21 -3.86 6.33
N LEU A 23 -7.69 -2.99 7.22
CA LEU A 23 -6.82 -2.24 8.12
C LEU A 23 -6.51 -3.04 9.38
N CYS A 24 -5.24 -3.05 9.75
CA CYS A 24 -4.78 -3.59 11.01
C CYS A 24 -4.04 -2.53 11.86
N GLN A 25 -3.62 -2.92 13.07
CA GLN A 25 -2.95 -2.00 13.99
C GLN A 25 -1.61 -1.48 13.44
N SER A 26 -0.89 -2.28 12.64
CA SER A 26 0.38 -1.87 12.04
C SER A 26 0.22 -0.72 11.06
N ASP A 27 -0.87 -0.68 10.29
CA ASP A 27 -1.14 0.40 9.34
C ASP A 27 -1.32 1.73 10.07
N ILE A 28 -2.09 1.71 11.17
CA ILE A 28 -2.34 2.90 12.00
C ILE A 28 -1.05 3.36 12.68
N ASN A 29 -0.27 2.42 13.22
CA ASN A 29 1.00 2.73 13.87
C ASN A 29 1.97 3.38 12.88
N LEU A 30 2.04 2.87 11.64
CA LEU A 30 2.92 3.42 10.60
C LEU A 30 2.43 4.79 10.12
N TRP A 31 1.12 4.97 9.96
CA TRP A 31 0.51 6.24 9.56
C TRP A 31 0.84 7.40 10.52
N LYS A 32 0.82 7.13 11.83
CA LYS A 32 1.08 8.14 12.87
C LYS A 32 2.56 8.39 13.14
N ARG A 33 3.45 7.55 12.60
CA ARG A 33 4.88 7.61 12.87
C ARG A 33 5.50 8.78 12.10
N LYS A 34 6.27 9.62 12.78
CA LYS A 34 6.99 10.76 12.18
C LYS A 34 8.42 10.40 11.77
N ASP A 35 8.98 9.38 12.42
CA ASP A 35 10.34 8.90 12.19
C ASP A 35 10.33 7.65 11.31
N PHE A 36 11.49 7.31 10.74
CA PHE A 36 11.65 6.12 9.91
C PHE A 36 11.05 4.86 10.58
N PRO A 37 10.24 4.05 9.87
CA PRO A 37 9.94 4.11 8.43
C PRO A 37 8.65 4.90 8.03
N GLY A 38 8.12 5.77 8.89
CA GLY A 38 6.91 6.59 8.66
C GLY A 38 7.06 7.72 7.62
N ILE A 39 7.58 7.39 6.44
CA ILE A 39 7.81 8.33 5.34
C ILE A 39 6.50 8.54 4.57
N MET A 40 6.10 9.80 4.39
CA MET A 40 4.88 10.20 3.67
C MET A 40 5.21 11.15 2.51
N PRO A 41 4.45 11.10 1.38
CA PRO A 41 3.26 10.27 1.13
C PRO A 41 3.58 8.81 0.75
N ARG A 42 2.69 7.88 1.12
CA ARG A 42 2.81 6.43 0.84
C ARG A 42 1.42 5.78 0.74
N ILE A 43 1.30 4.78 -0.14
CA ILE A 43 0.17 3.82 -0.15
C ILE A 43 0.42 2.81 0.98
N LEU A 44 -0.41 2.85 2.01
CA LEU A 44 -0.37 1.95 3.17
C LEU A 44 -1.10 0.64 2.86
N ASP A 45 -1.27 -0.20 3.89
CA ASP A 45 -1.92 -1.52 3.86
C ASP A 45 -0.97 -2.67 3.51
N HIS A 46 -1.17 -3.80 4.16
CA HIS A 46 -0.43 -5.05 3.90
C HIS A 46 -1.30 -6.30 4.04
N GLU A 47 -2.62 -6.15 4.05
CA GLU A 47 -3.59 -7.24 4.19
C GLU A 47 -4.62 -7.14 3.06
N ALA A 48 -4.34 -7.78 1.92
CA ALA A 48 -5.14 -7.62 0.71
C ALA A 48 -5.36 -8.93 -0.06
N ILE A 49 -6.46 -8.96 -0.83
CA ILE A 49 -6.77 -10.01 -1.81
C ILE A 49 -7.12 -9.38 -3.17
N GLY A 50 -6.63 -10.00 -4.24
CA GLY A 50 -6.83 -9.51 -5.60
C GLY A 50 -6.63 -10.58 -6.67
N LEU A 51 -6.82 -10.16 -7.93
CA LEU A 51 -6.61 -10.97 -9.14
C LEU A 51 -5.66 -10.23 -10.10
#